data_AF-Q7U9Z9-F1
#
_entry.id   AF-Q7U9Z9-F1
#
_cell.length_a   1.000
_cell.length_b   1.000
_cell.length_c   1.000
_cell.angle_alpha   90.00
_cell.angle_beta   90.00
_cell.angle_gamma   90.00
#
_symmetry.space_group_name_H-M   'P 1'
#
loop_
_entity.id
_entity.type
_entity.pdbx_description
1 polymer ?
#
loop_
_entity_poly.entity_id
_entity_poly.type
_entity_poly.pdbx_seq_one_letter_code
_entity_poly.pdbx_strand_id
1 'polypeptide(L)'
;MLDRYFARFEIFCGLEQSLQELQNRLRYEFVYGASDASFIADLSSFTDIILVSNSLDISFSDEEKGCMLAMKKPLFVYFNIGNPILCQAREEFYPASASELLIGSYQHVVDEDHRLIFQPLIGHRFLGCWMRIERQWHADWRNVWKDAFDHANPDVMCRELKEALMIEALYPLSLASVRPGDSVKRVPTIGAIAIALADALREQPGSLLRRVWAAGFSLSPSYIFEACFGINLHDFPFEALALESRIANGTVRIIGSTDSARSELGARKHLSIAGLSVEKLNRSLRRPKT
;
A
#
# COMPACT_ATOMS: atom_id res chain seq x y z
N MET A 1 13.54 35.47 -6.52
CA MET A 1 12.22 34.79 -6.51
C MET A 1 12.00 33.93 -7.76
N LEU A 2 12.58 34.29 -8.92
CA LEU A 2 12.65 33.42 -10.10
C LEU A 2 13.62 32.23 -9.96
N ASP A 3 14.72 32.36 -9.20
CA ASP A 3 15.71 31.27 -9.06
C ASP A 3 15.18 30.04 -8.29
N ARG A 4 14.15 30.22 -7.45
CA ARG A 4 13.44 29.11 -6.79
C ARG A 4 12.49 28.36 -7.75
N TYR A 5 12.13 28.97 -8.87
CA TYR A 5 11.26 28.36 -9.89
C TYR A 5 12.09 27.53 -10.90
N PHE A 6 13.29 27.98 -11.27
CA PHE A 6 14.21 27.18 -12.10
C PHE A 6 14.75 25.96 -11.37
N ALA A 7 15.06 26.08 -10.06
CA ALA A 7 15.41 24.92 -9.24
C ALA A 7 14.28 23.88 -9.15
N ARG A 8 13.01 24.30 -9.19
CA ARG A 8 11.87 23.37 -9.23
C ARG A 8 11.76 22.62 -10.55
N PHE A 9 12.09 23.23 -11.68
CA PHE A 9 12.05 22.56 -13.00
C PHE A 9 13.17 21.52 -13.14
N GLU A 10 14.38 21.82 -12.66
CA GLU A 10 15.47 20.84 -12.61
C GLU A 10 15.21 19.73 -11.58
N ILE A 11 14.62 20.06 -10.42
CA ILE A 11 14.11 19.06 -9.46
C ILE A 11 12.99 18.24 -10.11
N PHE A 12 12.14 18.82 -10.97
CA PHE A 12 11.03 18.12 -11.61
C PHE A 12 11.50 17.19 -12.74
N CYS A 13 12.42 17.61 -13.60
CA CYS A 13 13.03 16.72 -14.60
C CYS A 13 13.89 15.63 -13.93
N GLY A 14 14.64 15.98 -12.88
CA GLY A 14 15.35 15.01 -12.05
C GLY A 14 14.41 14.06 -11.30
N LEU A 15 13.25 14.55 -10.86
CA LEU A 15 12.19 13.78 -10.23
C LEU A 15 11.55 12.82 -11.23
N GLU A 16 11.14 13.27 -12.42
CA GLU A 16 10.56 12.41 -13.45
C GLU A 16 11.53 11.31 -13.88
N GLN A 17 12.81 11.65 -14.09
CA GLN A 17 13.83 10.66 -14.40
C GLN A 17 14.03 9.67 -13.23
N SER A 18 14.06 10.18 -11.99
CA SER A 18 14.17 9.33 -10.80
C SER A 18 12.94 8.45 -10.65
N LEU A 19 11.73 8.96 -10.88
CA LEU A 19 10.46 8.23 -10.86
C LEU A 19 10.39 7.18 -11.97
N GLN A 20 10.95 7.46 -13.14
CA GLN A 20 10.99 6.51 -14.25
C GLN A 20 12.00 5.38 -13.99
N GLU A 21 13.18 5.70 -13.47
CA GLU A 21 14.18 4.70 -13.10
C GLU A 21 13.69 3.82 -11.94
N LEU A 22 13.09 4.45 -10.94
CA LEU A 22 12.34 3.85 -9.86
C LEU A 22 11.29 2.86 -10.37
N GLN A 23 10.38 3.32 -11.24
CA GLN A 23 9.36 2.48 -11.88
C GLN A 23 9.98 1.29 -12.62
N ASN A 24 11.08 1.49 -13.34
CA ASN A 24 11.76 0.42 -14.06
C ASN A 24 12.35 -0.65 -13.13
N ARG A 25 12.97 -0.25 -12.01
CA ARG A 25 13.50 -1.17 -10.99
C ARG A 25 12.38 -1.93 -10.29
N LEU A 26 11.30 -1.23 -9.95
CA LEU A 26 10.11 -1.83 -9.33
C LEU A 26 9.43 -2.84 -10.23
N ARG A 27 9.27 -2.51 -11.51
CA ARG A 27 8.80 -3.44 -12.52
C ARG A 27 9.65 -4.70 -12.52
N TYR A 28 10.97 -4.55 -12.50
CA TYR A 28 11.85 -5.71 -12.52
C TYR A 28 11.58 -6.64 -11.32
N GLU A 29 11.49 -6.07 -10.12
CA GLU A 29 11.27 -6.81 -8.89
C GLU A 29 9.88 -7.46 -8.81
N PHE A 30 8.81 -6.74 -9.14
CA PHE A 30 7.46 -7.27 -9.04
C PHE A 30 7.14 -8.29 -10.13
N VAL A 31 7.74 -8.15 -11.31
CA VAL A 31 7.38 -8.96 -12.50
C VAL A 31 8.31 -10.15 -12.65
N TYR A 32 9.62 -9.96 -12.50
CA TYR A 32 10.61 -11.03 -12.65
C TYR A 32 11.02 -11.63 -11.30
N GLY A 33 10.89 -10.88 -10.20
CA GLY A 33 11.08 -11.40 -8.85
C GLY A 33 9.90 -12.21 -8.33
N ALA A 34 8.69 -12.03 -8.91
CA ALA A 34 7.59 -12.96 -8.73
C ALA A 34 7.85 -14.21 -9.58
N SER A 35 8.20 -15.32 -8.93
CA SER A 35 8.48 -16.60 -9.58
C SER A 35 7.27 -17.27 -10.25
N ASP A 36 6.18 -16.55 -10.44
CA ASP A 36 4.89 -17.09 -10.87
C ASP A 36 4.24 -16.17 -11.92
N ALA A 37 4.56 -16.45 -13.18
CA ALA A 37 4.04 -15.73 -14.34
C ALA A 37 2.50 -15.79 -14.42
N SER A 38 1.87 -16.83 -13.86
CA SER A 38 0.40 -16.96 -13.88
C SER A 38 -0.27 -15.91 -13.02
N PHE A 39 0.35 -15.56 -11.89
CA PHE A 39 -0.18 -14.56 -10.98
C PHE A 39 -0.01 -13.14 -11.49
N ILE A 40 1.12 -12.81 -12.12
CA ILE A 40 1.29 -11.50 -12.78
C ILE A 40 0.31 -11.37 -13.94
N ALA A 41 0.10 -12.44 -14.74
CA ALA A 41 -0.90 -12.44 -15.79
C ALA A 41 -2.32 -12.19 -15.24
N ASP A 42 -2.66 -12.78 -14.10
CA ASP A 42 -3.94 -12.56 -13.42
C ASP A 42 -4.08 -11.12 -12.92
N LEU A 43 -3.06 -10.55 -12.27
CA LEU A 43 -3.05 -9.14 -11.86
C LEU A 43 -3.09 -8.17 -13.05
N SER A 44 -2.44 -8.50 -14.16
CA SER A 44 -2.49 -7.71 -15.39
C SER A 44 -3.83 -7.82 -16.13
N SER A 45 -4.73 -8.71 -15.71
CA SER A 45 -6.05 -8.88 -16.32
C SER A 45 -7.12 -7.91 -15.80
N PHE A 46 -6.84 -7.20 -14.69
CA PHE A 46 -7.76 -6.19 -14.15
C PHE A 46 -7.79 -4.94 -15.02
N THR A 47 -8.96 -4.33 -15.18
CA THR A 47 -9.13 -3.11 -16.00
C THR A 47 -8.90 -1.84 -15.21
N ASP A 48 -9.15 -1.92 -13.90
CA ASP A 48 -9.11 -0.82 -12.97
C ASP A 48 -8.43 -1.30 -11.68
N ILE A 49 -7.52 -0.49 -11.14
CA ILE A 49 -6.97 -0.69 -9.79
C ILE A 49 -7.42 0.49 -8.93
N ILE A 50 -7.99 0.20 -7.77
CA ILE A 50 -8.39 1.20 -6.78
C ILE A 50 -7.48 1.04 -5.57
N LEU A 51 -6.61 2.02 -5.34
CA LEU A 51 -5.75 2.11 -4.19
C LEU A 51 -6.55 2.72 -3.04
N VAL A 52 -6.98 1.88 -2.10
CA VAL A 52 -7.86 2.27 -0.99
C VAL A 52 -7.04 2.72 0.19
N SER A 53 -7.11 4.00 0.52
CA SER A 53 -6.43 4.52 1.70
C SER A 53 -7.06 4.00 2.99
N ASN A 54 -6.29 4.13 4.06
CA ASN A 54 -6.74 3.80 5.39
C ASN A 54 -7.55 4.93 6.05
N SER A 55 -7.71 6.10 5.40
CA SER A 55 -8.46 7.25 5.94
C SER A 55 -9.88 6.84 6.31
N LEU A 56 -10.30 7.18 7.53
CA LEU A 56 -11.66 6.91 8.00
C LEU A 56 -12.65 8.02 7.63
N ASP A 57 -12.15 9.16 7.16
CA ASP A 57 -12.98 10.27 6.71
C ASP A 57 -13.25 10.20 5.20
N ILE A 58 -12.82 9.12 4.53
CA ILE A 58 -13.15 8.90 3.12
C ILE A 58 -14.64 8.60 2.96
N SER A 59 -15.26 9.25 1.97
CA SER A 59 -16.61 8.96 1.52
C SER A 59 -16.70 9.02 0.00
N PHE A 60 -17.68 8.31 -0.57
CA PHE A 60 -17.96 8.30 -2.00
C PHE A 60 -19.33 8.91 -2.26
N SER A 61 -19.43 9.80 -3.26
CA SER A 61 -20.72 10.26 -3.77
C SER A 61 -21.47 9.14 -4.50
N ASP A 62 -22.77 9.31 -4.73
CA ASP A 62 -23.56 8.32 -5.47
C ASP A 62 -23.06 8.16 -6.92
N GLU A 63 -22.57 9.23 -7.54
CA GLU A 63 -21.96 9.18 -8.87
C GLU A 63 -20.66 8.37 -8.86
N GLU A 64 -19.84 8.51 -7.81
CA GLU A 64 -18.59 7.76 -7.66
C GLU A 64 -18.85 6.27 -7.39
N LYS A 65 -19.84 5.96 -6.54
CA LYS A 65 -20.31 4.58 -6.35
C LYS A 65 -20.82 3.99 -7.66
N GLY A 66 -21.64 4.74 -8.41
CA GLY A 66 -22.09 4.36 -9.75
C GLY A 66 -20.93 4.12 -10.72
N CYS A 67 -19.88 4.93 -10.65
CA CYS A 67 -18.66 4.75 -11.43
C CYS A 67 -17.96 3.42 -11.11
N MET A 68 -17.80 3.09 -9.82
CA MET A 68 -17.19 1.83 -9.38
C MET A 68 -18.04 0.61 -9.74
N LEU A 69 -19.36 0.68 -9.56
CA LEU A 69 -20.30 -0.37 -9.95
C LEU A 69 -20.29 -0.65 -11.46
N ALA A 70 -19.96 0.33 -12.29
CA ALA A 70 -19.84 0.17 -13.73
C ALA A 70 -18.48 -0.41 -14.19
N MET A 71 -17.52 -0.60 -13.29
CA MET A 71 -16.20 -1.15 -13.64
C MET A 71 -16.30 -2.64 -14.00
N LYS A 72 -15.64 -3.02 -15.10
CA LYS A 72 -15.76 -4.39 -15.64
C LYS A 72 -15.05 -5.43 -14.79
N LYS A 73 -13.83 -5.15 -14.34
CA LYS A 73 -13.02 -6.05 -13.52
C LYS A 73 -12.08 -5.21 -12.64
N PRO A 74 -12.59 -4.58 -11.58
CA PRO A 74 -11.77 -3.78 -10.68
C PRO A 74 -11.03 -4.63 -9.64
N LEU A 75 -9.80 -4.22 -9.33
CA LEU A 75 -9.04 -4.71 -8.18
C LEU A 75 -8.98 -3.61 -7.12
N PHE A 76 -9.56 -3.87 -5.95
CA PHE A 76 -9.43 -3.03 -4.77
C PHE A 76 -8.20 -3.47 -3.98
N VAL A 77 -7.25 -2.55 -3.83
CA VAL A 77 -6.01 -2.77 -3.09
C VAL A 77 -6.11 -2.04 -1.76
N TYR A 78 -6.23 -2.80 -0.68
CA TYR A 78 -6.29 -2.31 0.70
C TYR A 78 -4.92 -2.32 1.35
N PHE A 79 -4.69 -1.41 2.30
CA PHE A 79 -3.42 -1.32 3.01
C PHE A 79 -3.51 -1.74 4.47
N ASN A 80 -2.50 -2.48 4.96
CA ASN A 80 -2.40 -2.90 6.36
C ASN A 80 -3.64 -3.67 6.82
N ILE A 81 -4.42 -3.16 7.77
CA ILE A 81 -5.67 -3.82 8.20
C ILE A 81 -6.85 -3.59 7.23
N GLY A 82 -6.62 -2.82 6.16
CA GLY A 82 -7.64 -2.27 5.28
C GLY A 82 -8.31 -1.01 5.83
N ASN A 83 -9.49 -0.72 5.31
CA ASN A 83 -10.31 0.42 5.73
C ASN A 83 -11.61 -0.11 6.35
N PRO A 84 -11.75 -0.14 7.68
CA PRO A 84 -12.85 -0.84 8.33
C PRO A 84 -14.22 -0.20 8.05
N ILE A 85 -14.28 1.10 7.76
CA ILE A 85 -15.53 1.77 7.38
C ILE A 85 -15.94 1.35 5.97
N LEU A 86 -15.03 1.47 5.00
CA LEU A 86 -15.32 1.06 3.65
C LEU A 86 -15.57 -0.44 3.52
N CYS A 87 -14.91 -1.27 4.32
CA CYS A 87 -15.11 -2.72 4.33
C CYS A 87 -16.56 -3.10 4.67
N GLN A 88 -17.25 -2.31 5.49
CA GLN A 88 -18.66 -2.51 5.85
C GLN A 88 -19.61 -2.01 4.76
N ALA A 89 -19.18 -1.04 3.95
CA ALA A 89 -19.98 -0.42 2.90
C ALA A 89 -19.70 -0.97 1.48
N ARG A 90 -18.82 -1.99 1.33
CA ARG A 90 -18.38 -2.51 0.02
C ARG A 90 -19.53 -2.86 -0.91
N GLU A 91 -20.63 -3.42 -0.39
CA GLU A 91 -21.81 -3.78 -1.19
C GLU A 91 -22.44 -2.58 -1.93
N GLU A 92 -22.20 -1.35 -1.47
CA GLU A 92 -22.71 -0.14 -2.12
C GLU A 92 -21.92 0.26 -3.38
N PHE A 93 -20.70 -0.26 -3.57
CA PHE A 93 -19.82 0.17 -4.66
C PHE A 93 -19.04 -0.96 -5.34
N TYR A 94 -19.17 -2.21 -4.89
CA TYR A 94 -18.52 -3.35 -5.52
C TYR A 94 -19.37 -3.92 -6.66
N PRO A 95 -18.87 -3.92 -7.90
CA PRO A 95 -19.45 -4.79 -8.92
C PRO A 95 -19.22 -6.27 -8.55
N ALA A 96 -20.04 -7.16 -9.10
CA ALA A 96 -19.90 -8.61 -8.90
C ALA A 96 -18.53 -9.18 -9.34
N SER A 97 -17.83 -8.47 -10.22
CA SER A 97 -16.49 -8.83 -10.71
C SER A 97 -15.34 -8.23 -9.89
N ALA A 98 -15.64 -7.49 -8.81
CA ALA A 98 -14.61 -6.91 -7.97
C ALA A 98 -13.75 -8.00 -7.31
N SER A 99 -12.46 -7.70 -7.18
CA SER A 99 -11.51 -8.53 -6.45
C SER A 99 -10.74 -7.69 -5.46
N GLU A 100 -10.17 -8.35 -4.47
CA GLU A 100 -9.48 -7.71 -3.36
C GLU A 100 -8.04 -8.21 -3.25
N LEU A 101 -7.12 -7.29 -2.96
CA LEU A 101 -5.74 -7.55 -2.62
C LEU A 101 -5.39 -6.75 -1.37
N LEU A 102 -4.70 -7.38 -0.41
CA LEU A 102 -4.17 -6.69 0.75
C LEU A 102 -2.66 -6.48 0.59
N ILE A 103 -2.15 -5.29 0.86
CA ILE A 103 -0.71 -5.03 0.96
C ILE A 103 -0.43 -4.45 2.33
N GLY A 104 0.57 -4.92 3.06
CA GLY A 104 0.85 -4.33 4.37
C GLY A 104 2.09 -4.89 5.03
N SER A 105 2.52 -4.24 6.11
CA SER A 105 3.57 -4.80 6.98
C SER A 105 2.98 -5.95 7.79
N TYR A 106 3.75 -7.03 7.99
CA TYR A 106 3.29 -8.23 8.71
C TYR A 106 2.49 -7.91 9.97
N GLN A 107 3.04 -7.07 10.83
CA GLN A 107 2.47 -6.69 12.12
C GLN A 107 1.17 -5.89 12.03
N HIS A 108 0.83 -5.37 10.85
CA HIS A 108 -0.40 -4.61 10.59
C HIS A 108 -1.39 -5.37 9.72
N VAL A 109 -1.09 -6.60 9.30
CA VAL A 109 -2.01 -7.43 8.51
C VAL A 109 -2.53 -8.62 9.31
N VAL A 110 -1.83 -9.04 10.37
CA VAL A 110 -2.24 -10.16 11.23
C VAL A 110 -2.42 -9.77 12.69
N ASP A 111 -3.22 -10.55 13.40
CA ASP A 111 -3.35 -10.48 14.86
C ASP A 111 -2.29 -11.31 15.60
N GLU A 112 -2.41 -11.39 16.93
CA GLU A 112 -1.49 -12.17 17.79
C GLU A 112 -1.48 -13.68 17.47
N ASP A 113 -2.57 -14.20 16.90
CA ASP A 113 -2.72 -15.61 16.51
C ASP A 113 -2.27 -15.84 15.05
N HIS A 114 -1.61 -14.84 14.44
CA HIS A 114 -1.18 -14.85 13.04
C HIS A 114 -2.36 -14.93 12.03
N ARG A 115 -3.59 -14.65 12.46
CA ARG A 115 -4.78 -14.61 11.59
C ARG A 115 -4.87 -13.28 10.88
N LEU A 116 -5.30 -13.30 9.61
CA LEU A 116 -5.54 -12.11 8.82
C LEU A 116 -6.59 -11.23 9.51
N ILE A 117 -6.25 -9.96 9.74
CA ILE A 117 -7.18 -8.97 10.29
C ILE A 117 -8.20 -8.54 9.24
N PHE A 118 -7.75 -8.32 8.01
CA PHE A 118 -8.61 -7.94 6.91
C PHE A 118 -9.62 -9.06 6.64
N GLN A 119 -10.89 -8.67 6.48
CA GLN A 119 -11.98 -9.60 6.20
C GLN A 119 -12.42 -9.44 4.75
N PRO A 120 -12.02 -10.35 3.85
CA PRO A 120 -12.46 -10.29 2.46
C PRO A 120 -13.98 -10.40 2.34
N LEU A 121 -14.56 -9.76 1.33
CA LEU A 121 -16.00 -9.78 1.14
C LEU A 121 -16.45 -11.16 0.62
N ILE A 122 -17.44 -11.76 1.29
CA ILE A 122 -18.00 -13.06 0.89
C ILE A 122 -18.63 -12.94 -0.49
N GLY A 123 -18.31 -13.88 -1.38
CA GLY A 123 -18.82 -13.90 -2.75
C GLY A 123 -17.91 -13.17 -3.75
N HIS A 124 -16.91 -12.43 -3.26
CA HIS A 124 -15.90 -11.79 -4.10
C HIS A 124 -14.56 -12.53 -4.03
N ARG A 125 -13.74 -12.31 -5.05
CA ARG A 125 -12.44 -12.98 -5.14
C ARG A 125 -11.40 -12.23 -4.31
N PHE A 126 -10.83 -12.90 -3.32
CA PHE A 126 -9.64 -12.43 -2.62
C PHE A 126 -8.38 -13.03 -3.26
N LEU A 127 -7.48 -12.18 -3.74
CA LEU A 127 -6.21 -12.62 -4.34
C LEU A 127 -5.14 -12.96 -3.29
N GLY A 128 -5.41 -12.65 -2.02
CA GLY A 128 -4.48 -12.86 -0.92
C GLY A 128 -3.81 -11.57 -0.47
N CYS A 129 -2.64 -11.73 0.14
CA CYS A 129 -1.92 -10.63 0.78
C CYS A 129 -0.45 -10.57 0.35
N TRP A 130 0.06 -9.35 0.21
CA TRP A 130 1.46 -9.05 -0.01
C TRP A 130 2.03 -8.42 1.26
N MET A 131 2.93 -9.13 1.92
CA MET A 131 3.42 -8.78 3.23
C MET A 131 4.84 -8.26 3.18
N ARG A 132 5.04 -7.00 3.59
CA ARG A 132 6.37 -6.46 3.91
C ARG A 132 6.81 -7.06 5.24
N ILE A 133 7.90 -7.81 5.20
CA ILE A 133 8.58 -8.29 6.41
C ILE A 133 9.77 -7.37 6.65
N GLU A 134 9.75 -6.65 7.77
CA GLU A 134 10.86 -5.77 8.13
C GLU A 134 12.11 -6.60 8.36
N ARG A 135 13.27 -6.08 7.95
CA ARG A 135 14.55 -6.78 8.05
C ARG A 135 14.83 -7.42 9.41
N GLN A 136 14.48 -6.73 10.49
CA GLN A 136 14.68 -7.22 11.86
C GLN A 136 13.88 -8.49 12.17
N TRP A 137 12.76 -8.73 11.47
CA TRP A 137 11.86 -9.86 11.67
C TRP A 137 12.05 -10.98 10.64
N HIS A 138 13.02 -10.88 9.73
CA HIS A 138 13.26 -11.90 8.68
C HIS A 138 13.59 -13.28 9.25
N ALA A 139 14.24 -13.35 10.41
CA ALA A 139 14.53 -14.62 11.07
C ALA A 139 13.24 -15.24 11.64
N ASP A 140 12.46 -14.47 12.38
CA ASP A 140 11.19 -14.93 12.97
C ASP A 140 10.16 -15.31 11.89
N TRP A 141 10.08 -14.53 10.82
CA TRP A 141 9.26 -14.84 9.65
C TRP A 141 9.59 -16.20 9.04
N ARG A 142 10.86 -16.43 8.70
CA ARG A 142 11.28 -17.67 8.04
C ARG A 142 11.21 -18.90 8.94
N ASN A 143 11.35 -18.74 10.25
CA ASN A 143 11.47 -19.86 11.18
C ASN A 143 10.14 -20.23 11.87
N VAL A 144 9.24 -19.27 12.08
CA VAL A 144 8.05 -19.48 12.93
C VAL A 144 6.80 -18.83 12.34
N TRP A 145 6.87 -17.54 12.00
CA TRP A 145 5.63 -16.79 11.71
C TRP A 145 5.02 -17.14 10.37
N LYS A 146 5.81 -17.58 9.38
CA LYS A 146 5.26 -18.02 8.10
C LYS A 146 4.40 -19.28 8.26
N ASP A 147 4.91 -20.30 8.95
CA ASP A 147 4.15 -21.54 9.17
C ASP A 147 2.91 -21.27 10.03
N ALA A 148 3.03 -20.41 11.05
CA ALA A 148 1.89 -20.01 11.87
C ALA A 148 0.83 -19.25 11.05
N PHE A 149 1.25 -18.36 10.15
CA PHE A 149 0.35 -17.66 9.24
C PHE A 149 -0.35 -18.64 8.28
N ASP A 150 0.42 -19.52 7.63
CA ASP A 150 -0.13 -20.48 6.65
C ASP A 150 -1.10 -21.46 7.34
N HIS A 151 -0.83 -21.85 8.58
CA HIS A 151 -1.74 -22.67 9.38
C HIS A 151 -3.02 -21.93 9.78
N ALA A 152 -2.91 -20.66 10.18
CA ALA A 152 -4.04 -19.84 10.60
C ALA A 152 -4.92 -19.39 9.42
N ASN A 153 -4.37 -19.34 8.20
CA ASN A 153 -5.01 -18.81 7.00
C ASN A 153 -4.80 -19.76 5.80
N PRO A 154 -5.29 -21.01 5.86
CA PRO A 154 -4.95 -22.06 4.89
C PRO A 154 -5.37 -21.73 3.45
N ASP A 155 -6.39 -20.89 3.28
CA ASP A 155 -6.93 -20.50 1.97
C ASP A 155 -6.39 -19.14 1.48
N VAL A 156 -5.49 -18.50 2.24
CA VAL A 156 -4.94 -17.19 1.90
C VAL A 156 -3.56 -17.34 1.29
N MET A 157 -3.42 -16.94 0.02
CA MET A 157 -2.10 -16.81 -0.58
C MET A 157 -1.36 -15.61 0.01
N CYS A 158 -0.25 -15.87 0.70
CA CYS A 158 0.65 -14.82 1.18
C CYS A 158 1.93 -14.76 0.34
N ARG A 159 2.27 -13.55 -0.13
CA ARG A 159 3.52 -13.27 -0.83
C ARG A 159 4.38 -12.32 0.00
N GLU A 160 5.62 -12.74 0.23
CA GLU A 160 6.61 -11.89 0.88
C GLU A 160 7.09 -10.80 -0.07
N LEU A 161 7.04 -9.55 0.40
CA LEU A 161 7.67 -8.42 -0.24
C LEU A 161 9.10 -8.28 0.28
N LYS A 162 10.07 -8.52 -0.59
CA LYS A 162 11.50 -8.43 -0.27
C LYS A 162 11.90 -6.98 -0.02
N GLU A 163 11.83 -6.56 1.25
CA GLU A 163 12.06 -5.17 1.67
C GLU A 163 13.38 -4.59 1.16
N ALA A 164 14.48 -5.34 1.19
CA ALA A 164 15.78 -4.87 0.68
C ALA A 164 15.71 -4.49 -0.81
N LEU A 165 15.06 -5.33 -1.63
CA LEU A 165 14.88 -5.07 -3.05
C LEU A 165 13.93 -3.89 -3.27
N MET A 166 12.86 -3.79 -2.47
CA MET A 166 11.98 -2.64 -2.51
C MET A 166 12.68 -1.34 -2.12
N ILE A 167 13.60 -1.36 -1.15
CA ILE A 167 14.38 -0.18 -0.76
C ILE A 167 15.36 0.23 -1.87
N GLU A 168 16.06 -0.73 -2.47
CA GLU A 168 17.01 -0.45 -3.56
C GLU A 168 16.30 0.00 -4.84
N ALA A 169 15.10 -0.52 -5.09
CA ALA A 169 14.24 -0.09 -6.17
C ALA A 169 13.62 1.28 -5.85
N LEU A 170 13.06 1.46 -4.64
CA LEU A 170 12.27 2.62 -4.26
C LEU A 170 13.07 3.87 -3.90
N TYR A 171 14.12 3.66 -3.12
CA TYR A 171 14.93 4.70 -2.50
C TYR A 171 16.43 4.39 -2.58
N PRO A 172 17.00 4.19 -3.78
CA PRO A 172 18.40 3.81 -3.93
C PRO A 172 19.36 4.81 -3.27
N LEU A 173 18.97 6.08 -3.14
CA LEU A 173 19.78 7.17 -2.59
C LEU A 173 19.21 7.80 -1.31
N SER A 174 18.01 7.42 -0.87
CA SER A 174 17.37 8.09 0.27
C SER A 174 17.84 7.52 1.60
N LEU A 175 18.27 8.40 2.50
CA LEU A 175 18.80 8.07 3.82
C LEU A 175 18.00 8.79 4.91
N ALA A 176 17.70 8.05 5.98
CA ALA A 176 17.15 8.55 7.23
C ALA A 176 18.26 8.70 8.26
N SER A 177 18.36 9.87 8.88
CA SER A 177 19.17 10.04 10.08
C SER A 177 18.38 9.49 11.27
N VAL A 178 18.91 8.43 11.90
CA VAL A 178 18.29 7.80 13.08
C VAL A 178 19.00 8.28 14.35
N ARG A 179 20.30 8.55 14.26
CA ARG A 179 21.15 9.15 15.31
C ARG A 179 22.20 10.06 14.66
N PRO A 180 22.82 10.99 15.41
CA PRO A 180 23.96 11.75 14.91
C PRO A 180 25.08 10.81 14.46
N GLY A 181 25.42 10.83 13.16
CA GLY A 181 26.43 9.95 12.56
C GLY A 181 25.91 8.63 11.96
N ASP A 182 24.67 8.24 12.28
CA ASP A 182 24.05 7.01 11.75
C ASP A 182 22.99 7.34 10.69
N SER A 183 23.23 6.85 9.48
CA SER A 183 22.28 6.91 8.37
C SER A 183 21.81 5.51 8.00
N VAL A 184 20.49 5.30 7.96
CA VAL A 184 19.88 4.07 7.42
C VAL A 184 19.15 4.38 6.13
N LYS A 185 18.90 3.38 5.29
CA LYS A 185 18.06 3.57 4.11
C LYS A 185 16.63 3.88 4.52
N ARG A 186 15.99 4.80 3.80
CA ARG A 186 14.54 4.99 3.93
C ARG A 186 13.80 3.78 3.38
N VAL A 187 12.62 3.50 3.93
CA VAL A 187 11.74 2.41 3.54
C VAL A 187 10.52 2.99 2.83
N PRO A 188 10.06 2.42 1.71
CA PRO A 188 8.79 2.82 1.10
C PRO A 188 7.60 2.54 1.99
N THR A 189 6.65 3.47 1.99
CA THR A 189 5.34 3.19 2.56
C THR A 189 4.62 2.12 1.73
N ILE A 190 3.64 1.47 2.34
CA ILE A 190 2.74 0.54 1.65
C ILE A 190 2.03 1.22 0.47
N GLY A 191 1.70 2.50 0.59
CA GLY A 191 1.10 3.26 -0.50
C GLY A 191 2.07 3.43 -1.67
N ALA A 192 3.33 3.77 -1.42
CA ALA A 192 4.34 3.85 -2.49
C ALA A 192 4.55 2.49 -3.19
N ILE A 193 4.55 1.39 -2.42
CA ILE A 193 4.57 0.02 -2.96
C ILE A 193 3.37 -0.25 -3.86
N ALA A 194 2.17 0.18 -3.46
CA ALA A 194 0.96 -0.07 -4.23
C ALA A 194 0.90 0.75 -5.54
N ILE A 195 1.37 2.01 -5.52
CA ILE A 195 1.56 2.79 -6.75
C ILE A 195 2.56 2.08 -7.68
N ALA A 196 3.69 1.65 -7.13
CA ALA A 196 4.73 0.94 -7.88
C ALA A 196 4.19 -0.32 -8.56
N LEU A 197 3.38 -1.10 -7.85
CA LEU A 197 2.69 -2.25 -8.41
C LEU A 197 1.77 -1.85 -9.57
N ALA A 198 0.95 -0.82 -9.39
CA ALA A 198 0.03 -0.36 -10.42
C ALA A 198 0.77 0.11 -11.69
N ASP A 199 1.88 0.83 -11.54
CA ASP A 199 2.75 1.22 -12.65
C ASP A 199 3.36 0.00 -13.36
N ALA A 200 3.90 -0.96 -12.59
CA ALA A 200 4.50 -2.17 -13.14
C ALA A 200 3.50 -3.03 -13.92
N LEU A 201 2.26 -3.15 -13.42
CA LEU A 201 1.17 -3.89 -14.07
C LEU A 201 0.68 -3.20 -15.34
N ARG A 202 0.62 -1.87 -15.36
CA ARG A 202 0.20 -1.11 -16.55
C ARG A 202 1.15 -1.33 -17.73
N GLU A 203 2.44 -1.36 -17.44
CA GLU A 203 3.50 -1.54 -18.44
C GLU A 203 3.72 -3.01 -18.86
N GLN A 204 2.96 -3.96 -18.31
CA GLN A 204 3.09 -5.37 -18.73
C GLN A 204 2.59 -5.58 -20.16
N PRO A 205 3.33 -6.35 -20.99
CA PRO A 205 2.82 -6.81 -22.27
C PRO A 205 1.48 -7.53 -22.10
N GLY A 206 0.45 -7.08 -22.81
CA GLY A 206 -0.89 -7.65 -22.73
C GLY A 206 -1.72 -7.20 -21.53
N SER A 207 -1.23 -6.23 -20.74
CA SER A 207 -2.01 -5.65 -19.63
C SER A 207 -3.33 -5.06 -20.11
N LEU A 208 -4.39 -5.37 -19.37
CA LEU A 208 -5.72 -4.79 -19.56
C LEU A 208 -5.96 -3.57 -18.68
N LEU A 209 -5.01 -3.21 -17.81
CA LEU A 209 -5.12 -2.11 -16.87
C LEU A 209 -5.23 -0.77 -17.62
N ARG A 210 -6.38 -0.10 -17.49
CA ARG A 210 -6.66 1.19 -18.13
C ARG A 210 -6.58 2.34 -17.16
N ARG A 211 -7.00 2.14 -15.91
CA ARG A 211 -7.14 3.22 -14.94
C ARG A 211 -6.63 2.79 -13.57
N VAL A 212 -5.96 3.71 -12.92
CA VAL A 212 -5.57 3.59 -11.51
C VAL A 212 -6.26 4.72 -10.76
N TRP A 213 -6.89 4.38 -9.65
CA TRP A 213 -7.67 5.27 -8.83
C TRP A 213 -7.04 5.37 -7.44
N ALA A 214 -6.97 6.57 -6.91
CA ALA A 214 -6.54 6.91 -5.58
C ALA A 214 -7.79 7.24 -4.76
N ALA A 215 -8.20 6.34 -3.86
CA ALA A 215 -9.35 6.51 -3.00
C ALA A 215 -8.91 7.07 -1.64
N GLY A 216 -9.12 8.39 -1.43
CA GLY A 216 -8.76 9.09 -0.18
C GLY A 216 -7.26 9.01 0.17
N PHE A 217 -6.43 8.86 -0.84
CA PHE A 217 -5.03 8.46 -0.75
C PHE A 217 -4.12 9.69 -0.87
N SER A 218 -3.29 9.96 0.14
CA SER A 218 -2.54 11.23 0.23
C SER A 218 -1.06 11.11 0.65
N LEU A 219 -0.52 9.87 0.76
CA LEU A 219 0.89 9.56 1.07
C LEU A 219 1.55 10.52 2.09
N SER A 220 0.81 10.80 3.16
CA SER A 220 1.18 11.77 4.19
C SER A 220 1.47 11.08 5.52
N PRO A 221 2.36 11.63 6.36
CA PRO A 221 2.69 11.08 7.67
C PRO A 221 1.49 11.05 8.64
N SER A 222 0.40 11.77 8.37
CA SER A 222 -0.82 11.73 9.18
C SER A 222 -1.70 10.50 8.93
N TYR A 223 -1.39 9.67 7.92
CA TYR A 223 -2.27 8.59 7.43
C TYR A 223 -1.80 7.18 7.82
N ILE A 224 -0.74 7.06 8.62
CA ILE A 224 -0.12 5.76 8.86
C ILE A 224 -0.66 5.11 10.12
N PHE A 225 -1.01 3.83 9.97
CA PHE A 225 -1.14 2.87 11.07
C PHE A 225 0.17 2.57 11.79
N GLU A 226 1.30 2.96 11.21
CA GLU A 226 2.56 3.00 11.93
C GLU A 226 2.45 4.15 12.92
N ALA A 227 2.45 3.81 14.21
CA ALA A 227 2.77 4.78 15.24
C ALA A 227 3.92 5.66 14.75
N CYS A 228 3.91 6.96 15.04
CA CYS A 228 4.90 7.96 14.62
C CYS A 228 6.38 7.66 15.00
N PHE A 229 6.71 6.42 15.37
CA PHE A 229 8.04 5.86 15.31
C PHE A 229 8.51 5.80 13.85
N GLY A 230 9.37 6.75 13.47
CA GLY A 230 10.05 6.69 12.19
C GLY A 230 9.46 7.55 11.08
N ILE A 231 8.87 8.71 11.39
CA ILE A 231 8.56 9.74 10.37
C ILE A 231 9.78 10.00 9.46
N ASN A 232 11.00 9.89 10.00
CA ASN A 232 12.24 10.03 9.24
C ASN A 232 12.62 8.80 8.41
N LEU A 233 12.06 7.61 8.69
CA LEU A 233 12.34 6.35 8.00
C LEU A 233 11.67 6.28 6.62
N HIS A 234 10.61 7.04 6.38
CA HIS A 234 9.96 7.12 5.07
C HIS A 234 10.24 8.47 4.41
N ASP A 235 10.06 8.54 3.09
CA ASP A 235 10.24 9.77 2.31
C ASP A 235 8.89 10.39 1.91
N PHE A 236 8.04 10.72 2.88
CA PHE A 236 6.70 11.24 2.60
C PHE A 236 6.67 12.42 1.63
N PRO A 237 7.57 13.42 1.71
CA PRO A 237 7.56 14.53 0.75
C PRO A 237 7.78 14.04 -0.68
N PHE A 238 8.71 13.10 -0.90
CA PHE A 238 8.93 12.50 -2.21
C PHE A 238 7.73 11.67 -2.66
N GLU A 239 7.19 10.82 -1.78
CA GLU A 239 6.03 9.98 -2.07
C GLU A 239 4.79 10.79 -2.44
N ALA A 240 4.50 11.86 -1.70
CA ALA A 240 3.42 12.78 -1.99
C ALA A 240 3.61 13.45 -3.36
N LEU A 241 4.81 13.98 -3.64
CA LEU A 241 5.13 14.55 -4.96
C LEU A 241 4.99 13.52 -6.09
N ALA A 242 5.37 12.26 -5.85
CA ALA A 242 5.24 11.18 -6.81
C ALA A 242 3.77 10.88 -7.15
N LEU A 243 2.88 10.90 -6.15
CA LEU A 243 1.44 10.74 -6.35
C LEU A 243 0.83 11.98 -7.03
N GLU A 244 1.18 13.19 -6.58
CA GLU A 244 0.70 14.44 -7.18
C GLU A 244 1.09 14.54 -8.66
N SER A 245 2.32 14.16 -9.02
CA SER A 245 2.77 14.08 -10.41
C SER A 245 1.90 13.14 -11.25
N ARG A 246 1.56 11.96 -10.71
CA ARG A 246 0.69 10.98 -11.37
C ARG A 246 -0.76 11.45 -11.50
N ILE A 247 -1.23 12.23 -10.54
CA ILE A 247 -2.56 12.86 -10.62
C ILE A 247 -2.55 13.95 -11.70
N ALA A 248 -1.53 14.81 -11.69
CA ALA A 248 -1.39 15.92 -12.63
C ALA A 248 -1.26 15.45 -14.09
N ASN A 249 -0.58 14.33 -14.34
CA ASN A 249 -0.44 13.75 -15.68
C ASN A 249 -1.58 12.78 -16.07
N GLY A 250 -2.57 12.58 -15.19
CA GLY A 250 -3.75 11.75 -15.44
C GLY A 250 -3.53 10.24 -15.40
N THR A 251 -2.34 9.78 -15.00
CA THR A 251 -2.05 8.34 -14.83
C THR A 251 -2.70 7.76 -13.57
N VAL A 252 -2.97 8.60 -12.57
CA VAL A 252 -3.79 8.27 -11.40
C VAL A 252 -4.95 9.24 -11.33
N ARG A 253 -6.16 8.73 -11.07
CA ARG A 253 -7.38 9.52 -10.89
C ARG A 253 -7.78 9.52 -9.43
N ILE A 254 -8.35 10.62 -8.94
CA ILE A 254 -8.90 10.66 -7.59
C ILE A 254 -10.33 10.12 -7.63
N ILE A 255 -10.72 9.35 -6.61
CA ILE A 255 -12.11 8.98 -6.35
C ILE A 255 -12.37 9.09 -4.84
N GLY A 256 -13.55 9.56 -4.47
CA GLY A 256 -13.88 9.84 -3.09
C GLY A 256 -13.27 11.13 -2.59
N SER A 257 -13.79 11.57 -1.45
CA SER A 257 -13.37 12.79 -0.78
C SER A 257 -13.05 12.51 0.68
N THR A 258 -12.06 13.24 1.19
CA THR A 258 -11.72 13.29 2.62
C THR A 258 -11.99 14.70 3.12
N ASP A 259 -12.60 14.84 4.30
CA ASP A 259 -12.79 16.15 4.92
C ASP A 259 -11.45 16.67 5.45
N SER A 260 -10.82 17.60 4.72
CA SER A 260 -9.51 18.18 5.07
C SER A 260 -9.53 19.01 6.35
N ALA A 261 -10.71 19.35 6.89
CA ALA A 261 -10.85 20.03 8.16
C ALA A 261 -10.86 19.06 9.36
N ARG A 262 -11.04 17.76 9.12
CA ARG A 262 -11.01 16.73 10.16
C ARG A 262 -9.60 16.22 10.37
N SER A 263 -9.24 16.05 11.63
CA SER A 263 -7.99 15.37 11.98
C SER A 263 -8.16 13.87 11.79
N GLU A 264 -7.24 13.29 11.02
CA GLU A 264 -7.16 11.85 10.84
C GLU A 264 -7.06 11.14 12.20
N LEU A 265 -7.80 10.03 12.30
CA LEU A 265 -7.87 9.28 13.54
C LEU A 265 -6.58 8.49 13.75
N GLY A 266 -6.05 8.48 14.97
CA GLY A 266 -4.85 7.68 15.26
C GLY A 266 -5.08 6.16 15.10
N ALA A 267 -3.99 5.40 14.93
CA ALA A 267 -4.00 3.94 14.75
C ALA A 267 -4.86 3.19 15.80
N ARG A 268 -4.85 3.63 17.07
CA ARG A 268 -5.68 3.03 18.13
C ARG A 268 -7.17 3.05 17.82
N LYS A 269 -7.67 4.16 17.28
CA LYS A 269 -9.10 4.32 17.00
C LYS A 269 -9.49 3.52 15.76
N HIS A 270 -8.62 3.46 14.76
CA HIS A 270 -8.82 2.58 13.63
C HIS A 270 -8.91 1.10 14.04
N LEU A 271 -8.01 0.64 14.92
CA LEU A 271 -8.06 -0.72 15.45
C LEU A 271 -9.37 -0.98 16.20
N SER A 272 -9.80 -0.04 17.04
CA SER A 272 -11.06 -0.16 17.76
C SER A 272 -12.27 -0.29 16.83
N ILE A 273 -12.30 0.44 15.71
CA ILE A 273 -13.38 0.36 14.72
C ILE A 273 -13.33 -0.97 13.97
N ALA A 274 -12.13 -1.51 13.74
CA ALA A 274 -11.93 -2.85 13.21
C ALA A 274 -12.19 -3.98 14.24
N GLY A 275 -12.68 -3.67 15.45
CA GLY A 275 -12.95 -4.66 16.49
C GLY A 275 -11.69 -5.21 17.18
N LEU A 276 -10.55 -4.54 17.03
CA LEU A 276 -9.26 -4.93 17.61
C LEU A 276 -8.92 -4.06 18.83
N SER A 277 -8.42 -4.67 19.90
CA SER A 277 -7.91 -3.92 21.05
C SER A 277 -6.48 -3.42 20.80
N VAL A 278 -6.14 -2.28 21.40
CA VAL A 278 -4.80 -1.68 21.33
C VAL A 278 -3.72 -2.58 21.95
N GLU A 279 -4.12 -3.44 22.89
CA GLU A 279 -3.26 -4.46 23.48
C GLU A 279 -2.86 -5.53 22.46
N LYS A 280 -3.74 -5.85 21.50
CA LYS A 280 -3.47 -6.83 20.42
C LYS A 280 -2.32 -6.42 19.52
N LEU A 281 -2.24 -5.14 19.15
CA LEU A 281 -1.13 -4.62 18.35
C LEU A 281 0.14 -4.42 19.19
N ASN A 282 0.02 -3.96 20.44
CA ASN A 282 1.19 -3.77 21.30
C ASN A 282 1.88 -5.09 21.68
N ARG A 283 1.15 -6.21 21.70
CA ARG A 283 1.73 -7.56 21.89
C ARG A 283 2.34 -8.13 20.62
N SER A 284 1.79 -7.85 19.44
CA SER A 284 2.44 -8.20 18.16
C SER A 284 3.73 -7.39 17.92
N LEU A 285 3.78 -6.14 18.41
CA LEU A 285 4.94 -5.25 18.34
C LEU A 285 5.94 -5.38 19.49
N ARG A 286 5.56 -6.02 20.61
CA ARG A 286 6.45 -6.26 21.75
C ARG A 286 6.70 -7.74 21.92
N ARG A 287 7.96 -8.15 21.80
CA ARG A 287 8.48 -9.23 22.64
C ARG A 287 9.58 -8.73 23.56
N PRO A 288 9.76 -9.39 24.72
CA PRO A 288 10.59 -8.90 25.80
C PRO A 288 11.99 -8.63 25.27
N LYS A 289 12.61 -7.56 25.78
CA LYS A 289 14.05 -7.37 25.65
C LYS A 289 14.72 -8.63 26.23
N THR A 290 15.15 -9.53 25.37
CA THR A 290 16.16 -10.54 25.70
C THR A 290 17.45 -10.10 25.06
#